data_AF-A0AAD6YF01-F1
#
_entry.id   AF-A0AAD6YF01-F1
#
_cell.length_a   1.000
_cell.length_b   1.000
_cell.length_c   1.000
_cell.angle_alpha   90.00
_cell.angle_beta   90.00
_cell.angle_gamma   90.00
#
_symmetry.space_group_name_H-M   'P 1'
#
loop_
_entity.id
_entity.type
_entity.pdbx_description
1 polymer ?
#
loop_
_entity_poly.entity_id
_entity_poly.type
_entity_poly.pdbx_seq_one_letter_code
_entity_poly.pdbx_strand_id
1 'polypeptide(L)'
;MPRLTHLSTRTYMSESVLHGVLQHCNALQVLVWAYGTQELLDENRAHAALIDDPRFVTLVSSEVLLDWETGARGGEDYWATASALVKKRRSEGQILSPITIP
;
A
#
# COMPACT_ATOMS: atom_id res chain seq x y z
N MET A 1 -7.34 -15.16 -6.95
CA MET A 1 -8.43 -14.17 -6.85
C MET A 1 -8.39 -13.25 -8.07
N PRO A 2 -8.94 -13.65 -9.22
CA PRO A 2 -8.67 -12.98 -10.51
C PRO A 2 -9.25 -11.55 -10.60
N ARG A 3 -10.19 -11.20 -9.73
CA ARG A 3 -10.83 -9.87 -9.67
C ARG A 3 -10.33 -8.99 -8.52
N LEU A 4 -9.28 -9.40 -7.81
CA LEU A 4 -8.75 -8.63 -6.69
C LEU A 4 -8.10 -7.35 -7.24
N THR A 5 -8.65 -6.19 -6.88
CA THR A 5 -8.13 -4.87 -7.30
C THR A 5 -7.36 -4.15 -6.19
N HIS A 6 -7.71 -4.40 -4.94
CA HIS A 6 -7.11 -3.77 -3.77
C HIS A 6 -6.78 -4.83 -2.74
N LEU A 7 -5.57 -4.75 -2.17
CA LEU A 7 -5.14 -5.60 -1.08
C LEU A 7 -4.39 -4.77 -0.05
N SER A 8 -4.66 -5.01 1.23
CA SER A 8 -3.90 -4.41 2.31
C SER A 8 -3.55 -5.46 3.34
N THR A 9 -2.36 -5.32 3.92
CA THR A 9 -1.90 -6.16 5.00
C THR A 9 -1.29 -5.29 6.10
N ARG A 10 -1.62 -5.59 7.35
CA ARG A 10 -1.09 -4.95 8.55
C ARG A 10 0.17 -5.62 9.09
N THR A 11 0.44 -6.83 8.64
CA THR A 11 1.58 -7.63 9.07
C THR A 11 2.51 -7.89 7.90
N TYR A 12 3.74 -8.27 8.23
CA TYR A 12 4.65 -8.81 7.23
C TYR A 12 3.98 -9.96 6.48
N MET A 13 3.97 -9.83 5.16
CA MET A 13 3.63 -10.89 4.22
C MET A 13 4.95 -11.47 3.72
N SER A 14 5.09 -12.80 3.70
CA SER A 14 6.30 -13.39 3.16
C SER A 14 6.50 -12.97 1.70
N GLU A 15 7.76 -12.78 1.30
CA GLU A 15 8.11 -12.39 -0.07
C GLU A 15 7.48 -13.33 -1.11
N SER A 16 7.44 -14.63 -0.82
CA SER A 16 6.81 -15.63 -1.68
C SER A 16 5.31 -15.37 -1.93
N VAL A 17 4.57 -14.99 -0.89
CA VAL A 17 3.14 -14.69 -1.00
C VAL A 17 2.95 -13.36 -1.72
N LEU A 18 3.76 -12.35 -1.39
CA LEU A 18 3.72 -11.06 -2.05
C LEU A 18 3.98 -11.18 -3.55
N HIS A 19 5.06 -11.88 -3.95
CA HIS A 19 5.37 -12.12 -5.36
C HIS A 19 4.25 -12.91 -6.04
N GLY A 20 3.70 -13.93 -5.40
CA GLY A 20 2.57 -14.69 -5.95
C GLY A 20 1.34 -13.81 -6.19
N VAL A 21 1.01 -12.91 -5.25
CA VAL A 21 -0.09 -11.95 -5.41
C VAL A 21 0.19 -11.01 -6.58
N LEU A 22 1.36 -10.38 -6.61
CA LEU A 22 1.74 -9.42 -7.65
C LEU A 22 1.77 -10.08 -9.06
N GLN A 23 2.24 -11.32 -9.16
CA GLN A 23 2.32 -12.05 -10.43
C GLN A 23 0.97 -12.59 -10.93
N HIS A 24 0.09 -13.05 -10.02
CA HIS A 24 -1.12 -13.76 -10.42
C HIS A 24 -2.41 -12.95 -10.29
N CYS A 25 -2.39 -11.80 -9.60
CA CYS A 25 -3.55 -10.92 -9.50
C CYS A 25 -3.45 -9.80 -10.56
N ASN A 26 -3.75 -10.14 -11.81
CA ASN A 26 -3.64 -9.19 -12.94
C ASN A 26 -4.57 -7.97 -12.82
N ALA A 27 -5.68 -8.10 -12.10
CA ALA A 27 -6.59 -6.97 -11.83
C ALA A 27 -6.11 -6.08 -10.68
N LEU A 28 -5.04 -6.43 -9.97
CA LEU A 28 -4.57 -5.70 -8.81
C LEU A 28 -4.07 -4.31 -9.23
N GLN A 29 -4.64 -3.30 -8.60
CA GLN A 29 -4.33 -1.89 -8.83
C GLN A 29 -3.47 -1.34 -7.71
N VAL A 30 -3.77 -1.72 -6.46
CA VAL A 30 -3.10 -1.21 -5.26
C VAL A 30 -2.84 -2.35 -4.27
N LEU A 31 -1.63 -2.42 -3.74
CA LEU A 31 -1.23 -3.25 -2.62
C LEU A 31 -0.62 -2.37 -1.52
N VAL A 32 -1.23 -2.37 -0.34
CA VAL A 32 -0.79 -1.52 0.78
C VAL A 32 -0.19 -2.38 1.91
N TRP A 33 1.05 -2.10 2.28
CA TRP A 33 1.55 -2.44 3.61
C TRP A 33 1.23 -1.32 4.58
N ALA A 34 0.27 -1.57 5.47
CA ALA A 34 -0.20 -0.58 6.45
C ALA A 34 0.49 -0.82 7.80
N TYR A 35 1.18 0.20 8.30
CA TYR A 35 1.83 0.19 9.60
C TYR A 35 1.01 0.99 10.60
N GLY A 36 0.93 0.52 11.85
CA GLY A 36 0.20 1.23 12.91
C GLY A 36 0.95 2.47 13.42
N THR A 37 2.26 2.53 13.23
CA THR A 37 3.14 3.62 13.67
C THR A 37 4.22 3.89 12.64
N GLN A 38 4.79 5.10 12.70
CA GLN A 38 5.93 5.48 11.87
C GLN A 38 7.19 4.66 12.20
N GLU A 39 7.41 4.34 13.47
CA GLU A 39 8.51 3.49 13.93
C GLU A 39 8.49 2.11 13.25
N LEU A 40 7.33 1.45 13.21
CA LEU A 40 7.18 0.16 12.53
C LEU A 40 7.43 0.27 11.02
N LEU A 41 7.04 1.37 10.39
CA LEU A 41 7.34 1.61 8.97
C LEU A 41 8.86 1.75 8.75
N ASP A 42 9.54 2.48 9.63
CA ASP A 42 10.98 2.72 9.53
C ASP A 42 11.80 1.45 9.76
N GLU A 43 11.42 0.63 10.74
CA GLU A 43 12.01 -0.71 10.97
C GLU A 43 11.92 -1.62 9.73
N ASN A 44 10.84 -1.47 8.95
CA ASN A 44 10.56 -2.31 7.78
C ASN A 44 10.91 -1.63 6.44
N ARG A 45 11.49 -0.43 6.46
CA ARG A 45 11.78 0.37 5.26
C ARG A 45 12.71 -0.35 4.30
N ALA A 46 13.73 -1.05 4.81
CA ALA A 46 14.67 -1.81 3.99
C ALA A 46 13.96 -2.95 3.22
N HIS A 47 13.06 -3.67 3.88
CA HIS A 47 12.27 -4.73 3.23
C HIS A 47 11.30 -4.15 2.19
N ALA A 48 10.62 -3.05 2.51
CA ALA A 48 9.74 -2.38 1.57
C ALA A 48 10.47 -1.88 0.31
N ALA A 49 11.73 -1.46 0.44
CA ALA A 49 12.56 -0.99 -0.67
C ALA A 49 12.95 -2.09 -1.67
N LEU A 50 12.86 -3.37 -1.29
CA LEU A 50 13.13 -4.51 -2.17
C LEU A 50 11.97 -4.80 -3.14
N ILE A 51 10.80 -4.18 -2.91
CA ILE A 51 9.59 -4.43 -3.69
C ILE A 51 9.48 -3.34 -4.76
N ASP A 52 10.01 -3.64 -5.94
CA ASP A 52 9.90 -2.80 -7.13
C ASP A 52 8.64 -3.13 -7.93
N ASP A 53 7.47 -2.77 -7.37
CA ASP A 53 6.19 -2.88 -8.06
C ASP A 53 5.40 -1.56 -7.95
N PRO A 54 4.95 -0.96 -9.06
CA PRO A 54 4.26 0.33 -9.03
C PRO A 54 2.89 0.27 -8.33
N ARG A 55 2.33 -0.93 -8.10
CA ARG A 55 1.08 -1.14 -7.37
C ARG A 55 1.31 -1.19 -5.86
N PHE A 56 2.53 -1.47 -5.42
CA PHE A 56 2.89 -1.58 -4.02
C PHE A 56 3.10 -0.19 -3.42
N VAL A 57 2.57 0.06 -2.22
CA VAL A 57 2.82 1.26 -1.41
C VAL A 57 2.85 0.90 0.08
N THR A 58 3.54 1.71 0.87
CA THR A 58 3.54 1.64 2.34
C THR A 58 2.87 2.88 2.90
N LEU A 59 2.07 2.70 3.95
CA LEU A 59 1.33 3.77 4.61
C LEU A 59 1.35 3.58 6.13
N VAL A 60 1.23 4.67 6.87
CA VAL A 60 0.98 4.65 8.32
C VAL A 60 -0.50 4.97 8.53
N SER A 61 -1.18 4.17 9.33
CA SER A 61 -2.55 4.44 9.79
C SER A 61 -2.74 3.86 11.18
N SER A 62 -2.68 4.72 12.19
CA SER A 62 -2.96 4.37 13.59
C SER A 62 -4.45 4.08 13.82
N GLU A 63 -5.34 4.67 13.04
CA GLU A 63 -6.80 4.61 13.23
C GLU A 63 -7.56 4.10 11.99
N VAL A 64 -7.20 2.92 11.48
CA VAL A 64 -7.84 2.35 10.27
C VAL A 64 -9.37 2.27 10.34
N LEU A 65 -9.96 2.08 11.54
CA LEU A 65 -11.42 2.07 11.66
C LEU A 65 -12.04 3.45 11.38
N LEU A 66 -11.41 4.51 11.90
CA LEU A 66 -11.86 5.88 11.65
C LEU A 66 -11.64 6.28 10.18
N ASP A 67 -10.50 5.87 9.62
CA ASP A 67 -10.16 6.08 8.22
C ASP A 67 -11.18 5.39 7.28
N TRP A 68 -11.55 4.14 7.59
CA TRP A 68 -12.59 3.42 6.86
C TRP A 68 -13.96 4.09 6.98
N GLU A 69 -14.33 4.55 8.18
CA GLU A 69 -15.59 5.27 8.37
C GLU A 69 -15.62 6.57 7.55
N THR A 70 -14.48 7.27 7.48
CA THR A 70 -14.31 8.49 6.69
C THR A 70 -14.52 8.20 5.21
N GLY A 71 -13.88 7.15 4.67
CA GLY A 71 -14.07 6.70 3.29
C GLY A 71 -15.51 6.30 2.98
N ALA A 72 -16.16 5.57 3.89
CA ALA A 72 -17.56 5.17 3.73
C ALA A 72 -18.54 6.35 3.65
N ARG A 73 -18.15 7.50 4.23
CA ARG A 73 -18.92 8.77 4.18
C ARG A 73 -18.56 9.65 2.98
N GLY A 74 -17.70 9.17 2.08
CA GLY A 74 -17.24 9.93 0.91
C GLY A 74 -16.08 10.88 1.19
N GLY A 75 -15.44 10.77 2.36
CA GLY A 75 -14.18 11.45 2.64
C GLY A 75 -12.99 10.73 1.99
N GLU A 76 -11.81 11.34 2.10
CA GLU A 76 -10.57 10.69 1.69
C GLU A 76 -10.12 9.70 2.77
N ASP A 77 -10.01 8.42 2.40
CA ASP A 77 -9.46 7.36 3.23
C ASP A 77 -8.06 6.95 2.76
N TYR A 78 -7.46 5.99 3.45
CA TYR A 78 -6.14 5.50 3.09
C TYR A 78 -6.13 4.83 1.71
N TRP A 79 -7.26 4.32 1.20
CA TRP A 79 -7.34 3.77 -0.15
C TRP A 79 -7.27 4.85 -1.22
N ALA A 80 -7.94 5.98 -1.01
CA ALA A 80 -7.83 7.16 -1.87
C ALA A 80 -6.38 7.65 -1.90
N THR A 81 -5.74 7.71 -0.73
CA THR A 81 -4.33 8.06 -0.58
C THR A 81 -3.42 7.08 -1.32
N ALA A 82 -3.58 5.78 -1.08
CA ALA A 82 -2.77 4.73 -1.72
C ALA A 82 -2.92 4.76 -3.25
N SER A 83 -4.14 4.98 -3.74
CA SER A 83 -4.44 5.10 -5.17
C SER A 83 -3.76 6.32 -5.79
N ALA A 84 -3.76 7.46 -5.08
CA ALA A 84 -3.06 8.67 -5.52
C ALA A 84 -1.55 8.44 -5.61
N LEU A 85 -0.95 7.75 -4.64
CA LEU A 85 0.47 7.40 -4.64
C LEU A 85 0.83 6.45 -5.79
N VAL A 86 0.04 5.40 -6.02
CA VAL A 86 0.23 4.49 -7.17
C VAL A 86 0.10 5.25 -8.49
N LYS A 87 -0.90 6.13 -8.62
CA LYS A 87 -1.09 6.96 -9.82
C LYS A 87 0.12 7.86 -10.07
N LYS A 88 0.62 8.52 -9.02
CA LYS A 88 1.82 9.36 -9.07
C LYS A 88 3.05 8.57 -9.54
N ARG A 89 3.30 7.40 -8.94
CA ARG A 89 4.40 6.48 -9.33
C ARG A 89 4.33 6.09 -10.79
N ARG A 90 3.13 5.76 -11.29
CA ARG A 90 2.92 5.43 -12.71
C ARG A 90 3.17 6.61 -13.64
N SER A 91 2.80 7.83 -13.25
CA SER A 91 3.01 9.02 -14.07
C SER A 91 4.46 9.50 -14.10
N GLU A 92 5.22 9.27 -13.04
CA GLU A 92 6.61 9.75 -12.92
C GLU A 92 7.63 8.80 -13.56
N GLY A 93 7.24 7.59 -13.96
CA GLY A 93 8.15 6.61 -14.58
C GLY A 93 9.33 6.23 -13.67
N GLN A 94 9.26 6.49 -12.37
CA GLN A 94 10.36 6.38 -11.42
C GLN A 94 9.98 5.70 -10.09
N ILE A 95 10.94 4.90 -9.64
CA ILE A 95 11.11 4.29 -8.32
C ILE A 95 11.43 5.41 -7.33
N LEU A 96 10.45 5.86 -6.55
CA LEU A 96 10.67 6.81 -5.46
C LEU A 96 10.17 6.24 -4.12
N SER A 97 11.04 6.40 -3.13
CA SER A 97 10.97 5.95 -1.74
C SER A 97 9.61 6.19 -1.04
N PRO A 98 9.31 5.46 0.04
CA PRO A 98 8.06 5.60 0.80
C PRO A 98 7.72 7.04 1.14
N ILE A 99 6.47 7.44 0.88
CA ILE A 99 5.93 8.75 1.24
C ILE A 99 5.17 8.59 2.55
N THR A 100 5.61 9.31 3.58
CA THR A 100 4.89 9.48 4.85
C THR A 100 3.84 10.58 4.69
N ILE A 101 2.62 10.34 5.15
CA ILE A 101 1.60 11.39 5.34
C ILE A 101 1.43 11.59 6.86
N PRO A 102 1.39 12.84 7.35
CA PRO A 102 1.19 13.15 8.76
C PRO A 102 -0.17 12.68 9.28
#